data_AF-A0A6N9H8N4-F1
#
_entry.id   AF-A0A6N9H8N4-F1
#
_cell.length_a   1.000
_cell.length_b   1.000
_cell.length_c   1.000
_cell.angle_alpha   90.00
_cell.angle_beta   90.00
_cell.angle_gamma   90.00
#
_symmetry.space_group_name_H-M   'P 1'
#
loop_
_entity.id
_entity.type
_entity.pdbx_description
1 polymer ?
#
loop_
_entity_poly.entity_id
_entity_poly.type
_entity_poly.pdbx_seq_one_letter_code
_entity_poly.pdbx_strand_id
1 'polypeptide(L)'
;AAPLLSGAAESAQPTAAAGEPSTAAGVHAAALAAAAHRLAAVPYADSALVTAVLRTRGELRGSGFLVPPVEETFIKASTYASNKWPWLAAELPAGHAVVRMSIGRHGDAHWQRLPDAELAERALADWMAITGRADTVVHTEVQRWTAALPQYAPGHLEAAADLDAVLGSVPGLALAGSALDGVGIPACIARARTAVGRLLRPARSTSPHVEHHQPKE
;
A
#
# COMPACT_ATOMS: atom_id res chain seq x y z
N ALA A 1 11.07 -18.80 -15.38
CA ALA A 1 10.78 -17.96 -14.20
C ALA A 1 9.79 -16.89 -14.62
N ALA A 2 8.58 -16.89 -14.08
CA ALA A 2 7.58 -15.86 -14.39
C ALA A 2 7.99 -14.56 -13.68
N PRO A 3 7.97 -13.39 -14.37
CA PRO A 3 8.31 -12.14 -13.72
C PRO A 3 7.19 -11.74 -12.75
N LEU A 4 7.53 -11.60 -11.47
CA LEU A 4 6.73 -10.85 -10.51
C LEU A 4 6.95 -9.36 -10.81
N LEU A 5 5.98 -8.72 -11.49
CA LEU A 5 5.98 -7.27 -11.64
C LEU A 5 5.62 -6.65 -10.28
N SER A 6 6.63 -6.17 -9.56
CA SER A 6 6.46 -5.30 -8.40
C SER A 6 6.07 -3.91 -8.89
N GLY A 7 4.98 -3.36 -8.35
CA GLY A 7 4.46 -2.04 -8.69
C GLY A 7 5.39 -0.90 -8.25
N ALA A 8 6.45 -0.66 -9.00
CA ALA A 8 6.99 0.68 -9.21
C ALA A 8 6.70 1.01 -10.67
N ALA A 9 5.85 2.01 -10.91
CA ALA A 9 5.50 2.44 -12.25
C ALA A 9 6.73 3.12 -12.89
N GLU A 10 7.59 2.35 -13.55
CA GLU A 10 8.49 2.90 -14.56
C GLU A 10 7.73 3.04 -15.88
N SER A 11 7.70 4.27 -16.39
CA SER A 11 7.10 4.60 -17.69
C SER A 11 7.91 3.97 -18.82
N ALA A 12 7.49 2.80 -19.30
CA ALA A 12 7.99 2.24 -20.55
C ALA A 12 7.09 2.70 -21.71
N GLN A 13 7.66 3.42 -22.68
CA GLN A 13 6.96 3.73 -23.94
C GLN A 13 6.74 2.45 -24.76
N PRO A 14 5.54 2.22 -25.32
CA PRO A 14 5.31 1.05 -26.15
C PRO A 14 5.89 1.26 -27.55
N THR A 15 6.89 0.45 -27.91
CA THR A 15 7.30 0.28 -29.31
C THR A 15 6.33 -0.67 -30.01
N ALA A 16 5.48 -0.12 -30.87
CA ALA A 16 4.56 -0.90 -31.70
C ALA A 16 5.35 -1.61 -32.82
N ALA A 17 5.47 -2.93 -32.75
CA ALA A 17 5.87 -3.75 -33.89
C ALA A 17 4.62 -4.05 -34.74
N ALA A 18 4.63 -3.57 -35.99
CA ALA A 18 3.58 -3.81 -36.96
C ALA A 18 3.62 -5.26 -37.48
N GLY A 19 2.71 -6.08 -36.98
CA GLY A 19 2.35 -7.39 -37.53
C GLY A 19 0.95 -7.72 -37.05
N GLU A 20 0.08 -8.25 -37.92
CA GLU A 20 -1.28 -8.62 -37.54
C GLU A 20 -1.22 -9.57 -36.33
N PRO A 21 -1.77 -9.18 -35.16
CA PRO A 21 -1.66 -10.01 -33.99
C PRO A 21 -2.45 -11.29 -34.25
N SER A 22 -1.83 -12.45 -33.99
CA SER A 22 -2.62 -13.64 -33.73
C SER A 22 -3.69 -13.25 -32.70
N THR A 23 -4.95 -13.63 -32.94
CA THR A 23 -6.10 -13.15 -32.16
C THR A 23 -5.89 -13.30 -30.65
N ALA A 24 -5.20 -14.36 -30.21
CA ALA A 24 -4.84 -14.56 -28.80
C ALA A 24 -3.83 -13.53 -28.26
N ALA A 25 -2.79 -13.18 -29.00
CA ALA A 25 -1.79 -12.18 -28.56
C ALA A 25 -2.41 -10.78 -28.47
N GLY A 26 -3.27 -10.42 -29.43
CA GLY A 26 -4.01 -9.15 -29.40
C GLY A 26 -4.98 -9.06 -28.22
N VAL A 27 -5.70 -10.15 -27.92
CA VAL A 27 -6.63 -10.22 -26.77
C VAL A 27 -5.88 -10.09 -25.45
N HIS A 28 -4.74 -10.75 -25.27
CA HIS A 28 -3.94 -10.60 -24.05
C HIS A 28 -3.38 -9.18 -23.88
N ALA A 29 -2.91 -8.55 -24.97
CA ALA A 29 -2.42 -7.17 -24.91
C ALA A 29 -3.52 -6.17 -24.49
N ALA A 30 -4.73 -6.31 -25.04
CA ALA A 30 -5.87 -5.49 -24.66
C ALA A 30 -6.29 -5.71 -23.19
N ALA A 31 -6.32 -6.98 -22.74
CA ALA A 31 -6.61 -7.33 -21.34
C ALA A 31 -5.60 -6.72 -20.36
N LEU A 32 -4.31 -6.78 -20.70
CA LEU A 32 -3.23 -6.18 -19.91
C LEU A 32 -3.35 -4.66 -19.84
N ALA A 33 -3.61 -4.00 -20.97
CA ALA A 33 -3.77 -2.55 -21.02
C ALA A 33 -4.98 -2.09 -20.17
N ALA A 34 -6.11 -2.79 -20.29
CA ALA A 34 -7.30 -2.51 -19.49
C ALA A 34 -7.03 -2.71 -17.99
N ALA A 35 -6.31 -3.78 -17.62
CA ALA A 35 -5.94 -4.04 -16.23
C ALA A 35 -4.99 -2.98 -15.67
N ALA A 36 -3.98 -2.58 -16.43
CA ALA A 36 -3.05 -1.53 -16.05
C ALA A 36 -3.77 -0.19 -15.83
N HIS A 37 -4.70 0.17 -16.72
CA HIS A 37 -5.49 1.39 -16.59
C HIS A 37 -6.34 1.40 -15.31
N ARG A 38 -7.00 0.28 -14.99
CA ARG A 38 -7.81 0.15 -13.76
C ARG A 38 -6.95 0.25 -12.50
N LEU A 39 -5.78 -0.41 -12.49
CA LEU A 39 -4.85 -0.33 -11.36
C LEU A 39 -4.31 1.10 -11.17
N ALA A 40 -3.98 1.79 -12.27
CA ALA A 40 -3.52 3.18 -12.23
C ALA A 40 -4.61 4.16 -11.76
N ALA A 41 -5.89 3.81 -11.91
CA ALA A 41 -7.01 4.63 -11.47
C ALA A 41 -7.31 4.50 -9.97
N VAL A 42 -6.71 3.53 -9.26
CA VAL A 42 -6.89 3.40 -7.80
C VAL A 42 -6.30 4.66 -7.14
N PRO A 43 -7.10 5.47 -6.42
CA PRO A 43 -6.56 6.65 -5.78
C PRO A 43 -5.65 6.25 -4.62
N TYR A 44 -4.61 7.04 -4.38
CA TYR A 44 -3.75 6.87 -3.21
C TYR A 44 -3.78 8.10 -2.32
N ALA A 45 -3.55 7.87 -1.03
CA ALA A 45 -3.24 8.93 -0.08
C ALA A 45 -1.72 8.95 0.16
N ASP A 46 -1.17 10.16 0.13
CA ASP A 46 0.18 10.44 0.59
C ASP A 46 0.17 10.55 2.11
N SER A 47 1.29 10.24 2.75
CA SER A 47 1.42 10.40 4.19
C SER A 47 2.85 10.76 4.58
N ALA A 48 2.97 11.51 5.67
CA ALA A 48 4.23 11.69 6.37
C ALA A 48 4.09 11.25 7.84
N LEU A 49 5.23 10.89 8.42
CA LEU A 49 5.39 10.66 9.84
C LEU A 49 6.50 11.55 10.38
N VAL A 50 6.21 12.22 11.49
CA VAL A 50 7.23 12.87 12.31
C VAL A 50 7.41 11.99 13.55
N THR A 51 8.59 11.38 13.67
CA THR A 51 8.99 10.66 14.89
C THR A 51 9.77 11.62 15.77
N ALA A 52 9.37 11.78 17.03
CA ALA A 52 10.06 12.65 17.98
C ALA A 52 10.49 11.85 19.21
N VAL A 53 11.73 12.09 19.64
CA VAL A 53 12.23 11.70 20.97
C VAL A 53 12.00 12.89 21.89
N LEU A 54 11.24 12.68 22.95
CA LEU A 54 10.90 13.70 23.93
C LEU A 54 11.54 13.36 25.27
N ARG A 55 12.07 14.36 25.96
CA ARG A 55 12.28 14.30 27.41
C ARG A 55 10.99 14.75 28.07
N THR A 56 10.28 13.81 28.68
CA THR A 56 8.91 13.97 29.15
C THR A 56 8.85 14.51 30.58
N ARG A 57 7.92 15.43 30.83
CA ARG A 57 7.48 15.83 32.18
C ARG A 57 6.38 14.88 32.64
N GLY A 58 6.76 13.82 33.35
CA GLY A 58 5.83 12.76 33.77
C GLY A 58 5.45 11.81 32.62
N GLU A 59 4.62 10.82 32.94
CA GLU A 59 4.31 9.71 32.05
C GLU A 59 3.30 10.09 30.95
N LEU A 60 3.50 9.55 29.74
CA LEU A 60 2.48 9.52 28.70
C LEU A 60 1.52 8.35 28.99
N ARG A 61 0.22 8.61 29.04
CA ARG A 61 -0.80 7.57 29.28
C ARG A 61 -1.42 7.08 27.97
N GLY A 62 -1.65 5.78 27.88
CA GLY A 62 -2.27 5.15 26.71
C GLY A 62 -1.29 4.92 25.55
N SER A 63 -1.83 4.57 24.39
CA SER A 63 -1.05 4.21 23.20
C SER A 63 -0.92 5.35 22.18
N GLY A 64 -1.59 6.48 22.42
CA GLY A 64 -1.69 7.60 21.49
C GLY A 64 -3.13 8.09 21.34
N PHE A 65 -3.39 8.84 20.27
CA PHE A 65 -4.69 9.39 19.92
C PHE A 65 -4.88 9.52 18.40
N LEU A 66 -6.13 9.59 17.98
CA LEU A 66 -6.54 9.95 16.63
C LEU A 66 -7.24 11.30 16.67
N VAL A 67 -7.07 12.09 15.62
CA VAL A 67 -7.73 13.39 15.49
C VAL A 67 -8.78 13.30 14.37
N PRO A 68 -10.06 13.62 14.65
CA PRO A 68 -11.11 13.66 13.64
C PRO A 68 -10.80 14.69 12.53
N PRO A 69 -11.24 14.49 11.29
CA PRO A 69 -11.00 15.45 10.20
C PRO A 69 -11.66 16.82 10.39
N VAL A 70 -12.64 16.93 11.29
CA VAL A 70 -13.32 18.21 11.60
C VAL A 70 -12.48 19.12 12.49
N GLU A 71 -11.47 18.56 13.15
CA GLU A 71 -10.48 19.34 13.87
C GLU A 71 -9.45 19.83 12.84
N GLU A 72 -9.23 21.14 12.77
CA GLU A 72 -8.31 21.77 11.83
C GLU A 72 -6.84 21.64 12.29
N THR A 73 -6.42 20.41 12.58
CA THR A 73 -5.05 20.08 12.99
C THR A 73 -4.22 19.59 11.82
N PHE A 74 -2.94 19.93 11.84
CA PHE A 74 -1.91 19.43 10.94
C PHE A 74 -1.67 17.93 11.10
N ILE A 75 -1.70 17.40 12.32
CA ILE A 75 -1.58 15.95 12.56
C ILE A 75 -2.96 15.28 12.55
N LYS A 76 -3.05 14.08 11.97
CA LYS A 76 -4.26 13.24 12.02
C LYS A 76 -4.26 12.21 13.15
N ALA A 77 -3.09 11.97 13.75
CA ALA A 77 -2.90 10.99 14.80
C ALA A 77 -1.53 11.17 15.47
N SER A 78 -1.42 10.67 16.70
CA SER A 78 -0.14 10.42 17.35
C SER A 78 -0.13 9.03 17.97
N THR A 79 0.95 8.28 17.80
CA THR A 79 1.21 7.03 18.52
C THR A 79 2.34 7.24 19.52
N TYR A 80 2.15 6.78 20.76
CA TYR A 80 3.21 6.74 21.77
C TYR A 80 3.96 5.42 21.61
N ALA A 81 4.97 5.41 20.74
CA ALA A 81 5.64 4.20 20.29
C ALA A 81 6.32 3.46 21.45
N SER A 82 7.00 4.18 22.35
CA SER A 82 7.65 3.60 23.52
C SER A 82 6.65 3.01 24.52
N ASN A 83 5.42 3.52 24.59
CA ASN A 83 4.37 2.93 25.43
C ASN A 83 3.83 1.62 24.86
N LYS A 84 3.80 1.53 23.53
CA LYS A 84 3.30 0.34 22.85
C LYS A 84 4.34 -0.78 22.92
N TRP A 85 5.60 -0.49 22.59
CA TRP A 85 6.66 -1.48 22.42
C TRP A 85 7.69 -1.42 23.55
N PRO A 86 7.62 -2.33 24.55
CA PRO A 86 8.47 -2.24 25.75
C PRO A 86 9.97 -2.29 25.45
N TRP A 87 10.38 -3.01 24.41
CA TRP A 87 11.77 -3.05 23.98
C TRP A 87 12.28 -1.66 23.58
N LEU A 88 11.44 -0.82 22.96
CA LEU A 88 11.83 0.53 22.57
C LEU A 88 11.98 1.43 23.81
N ALA A 89 11.11 1.26 24.81
CA ALA A 89 11.26 2.00 26.07
C ALA A 89 12.54 1.63 26.82
N ALA A 90 12.96 0.35 26.77
CA ALA A 90 14.17 -0.12 27.43
C ALA A 90 15.47 0.48 26.86
N GLU A 91 15.47 0.88 25.58
CA GLU A 91 16.62 1.50 24.91
C GLU A 91 16.70 3.02 25.15
N LEU A 92 15.69 3.63 25.77
CA LEU A 92 15.64 5.08 26.00
C LEU A 92 16.22 5.46 27.37
N PRO A 93 16.89 6.62 27.48
CA PRO A 93 17.25 7.14 28.78
C PRO A 93 16.00 7.40 29.64
N ALA A 94 16.14 7.27 30.96
CA ALA A 94 15.04 7.51 31.89
C ALA A 94 14.36 8.88 31.64
N GLY A 95 13.03 8.90 31.70
CA GLY A 95 12.24 10.11 31.44
C GLY A 95 12.18 10.53 29.96
N HIS A 96 12.49 9.62 29.03
CA HIS A 96 12.30 9.84 27.60
C HIS A 96 11.20 8.98 27.02
N ALA A 97 10.57 9.47 25.96
CA ALA A 97 9.56 8.76 25.20
C ALA A 97 9.73 8.98 23.70
N VAL A 98 9.26 8.02 22.91
CA VAL A 98 9.17 8.16 21.44
C VAL A 98 7.71 8.30 21.07
N VAL A 99 7.38 9.40 20.40
CA VAL A 99 6.06 9.63 19.82
C VAL A 99 6.15 9.72 18.30
N ARG A 100 5.10 9.32 17.62
CA ARG A 100 4.98 9.35 16.16
C ARG A 100 3.72 10.07 15.77
N MET A 101 3.87 11.23 15.14
CA MET A 101 2.77 12.03 14.62
C MET A 101 2.58 11.72 13.15
N SER A 102 1.33 11.53 12.73
CA SER A 102 0.99 11.22 11.34
C SER A 102 0.33 12.41 10.67
N ILE A 103 0.75 12.69 9.44
CA ILE A 103 0.29 13.81 8.60
C ILE A 103 -0.23 13.22 7.28
N GLY A 104 -1.14 13.96 6.66
CA GLY A 104 -1.65 13.71 5.32
C GLY A 104 -2.89 12.83 5.33
N ARG A 105 -3.94 13.30 4.68
CA ARG A 105 -5.18 12.55 4.40
C ARG A 105 -5.35 12.34 2.90
N HIS A 106 -6.29 11.50 2.51
CA HIS A 106 -6.67 11.45 1.11
C HIS A 106 -7.20 12.83 0.66
N GLY A 107 -6.71 13.33 -0.47
CA GLY A 107 -7.02 14.67 -0.97
C GLY A 107 -6.25 15.81 -0.31
N ASP A 108 -5.42 15.52 0.70
CA ASP A 108 -4.64 16.52 1.40
C ASP A 108 -3.20 16.60 0.88
N ALA A 109 -2.90 17.69 0.17
CA ALA A 109 -1.61 17.96 -0.44
C ALA A 109 -0.85 19.17 0.16
N HIS A 110 -1.41 19.87 1.15
CA HIS A 110 -0.85 21.17 1.59
C HIS A 110 0.52 21.04 2.27
N TRP A 111 0.78 19.89 2.90
CA TRP A 111 2.02 19.60 3.63
C TRP A 111 3.16 19.09 2.73
N GLN A 112 2.86 18.64 1.50
CA GLN A 112 3.80 17.89 0.66
C GLN A 112 5.04 18.70 0.24
N ARG A 113 4.87 20.01 0.06
CA ARG A 113 5.94 20.93 -0.35
C ARG A 113 6.68 21.58 0.81
N LEU A 114 6.20 21.39 2.05
CA LEU A 114 6.87 21.96 3.22
C LEU A 114 8.21 21.27 3.43
N PRO A 115 9.26 21.98 3.91
CA PRO A 115 10.50 21.35 4.37
C PRO A 115 10.27 20.44 5.58
N ASP A 116 11.16 19.46 5.81
CA ASP A 116 11.04 18.52 6.95
C ASP A 116 11.05 19.24 8.31
N ALA A 117 11.86 20.29 8.45
CA ALA A 117 11.90 21.10 9.66
C ALA A 117 10.52 21.72 9.97
N GLU A 118 9.83 22.24 8.94
CA GLU A 118 8.52 22.85 9.09
C GLU A 118 7.43 21.80 9.36
N LEU A 119 7.52 20.62 8.73
CA LEU A 119 6.64 19.49 9.07
C LEU A 119 6.77 19.10 10.54
N ALA A 120 8.00 18.99 11.03
CA ALA A 120 8.27 18.60 12.42
C ALA A 120 7.77 19.67 13.39
N GLU A 121 8.03 20.95 13.12
CA GLU A 121 7.59 22.07 13.93
C GLU A 121 6.05 22.11 14.06
N ARG A 122 5.33 22.08 12.94
CA ARG A 122 3.86 22.11 12.93
C ARG A 122 3.26 20.88 13.62
N ALA A 123 3.84 19.69 13.40
CA ALA A 123 3.37 18.47 14.03
C ALA A 123 3.53 18.51 15.55
N LEU A 124 4.68 19.00 16.03
CA LEU A 124 4.97 19.13 17.45
C LEU A 124 4.10 20.21 18.10
N ALA A 125 3.85 21.33 17.41
CA ALA A 125 2.97 22.38 17.91
C ALA A 125 1.56 21.84 18.18
N ASP A 126 0.97 21.12 17.22
CA ASP A 126 -0.31 20.44 17.40
C ASP A 126 -0.27 19.42 18.54
N TRP A 127 0.77 18.58 18.58
CA TRP A 127 0.89 17.55 19.60
C TRP A 127 0.93 18.14 21.00
N MET A 128 1.69 19.23 21.20
CA MET A 128 1.76 19.94 22.48
C MET A 128 0.43 20.59 22.83
N ALA A 129 -0.25 21.21 21.86
CA ALA A 129 -1.57 21.82 22.05
C ALA A 129 -2.64 20.80 22.44
N ILE A 130 -2.72 19.68 21.73
CA ILE A 130 -3.70 18.60 21.96
C ILE A 130 -3.46 17.92 23.31
N THR A 131 -2.20 17.69 23.67
CA THR A 131 -1.86 16.98 24.91
C THR A 131 -1.78 17.90 26.13
N GLY A 132 -1.71 19.22 25.93
CA GLY A 132 -1.46 20.21 26.99
C GLY A 132 -0.05 20.11 27.58
N ARG A 133 0.93 19.65 26.82
CA ARG A 133 2.28 19.30 27.31
C ARG A 133 3.33 20.30 26.84
N ALA A 134 4.35 20.49 27.69
CA ALA A 134 5.53 21.31 27.42
C ALA A 134 6.81 20.47 27.59
N ASP A 135 6.85 19.34 26.89
CA ASP A 135 8.00 18.42 26.88
C ASP A 135 9.15 18.99 26.04
N THR A 136 10.38 18.57 26.35
CA THR A 136 11.55 19.01 25.58
C THR A 136 11.78 18.03 24.42
N VAL A 137 11.82 18.55 23.21
CA VAL A 137 12.16 17.77 22.01
C VAL A 137 13.67 17.58 21.96
N VAL A 138 14.10 16.31 21.93
CA VAL A 138 15.51 15.92 21.87
C VAL A 138 15.93 15.69 20.42
N HIS A 139 15.06 15.04 19.65
CA HIS A 139 15.32 14.73 18.25
C HIS A 139 14.01 14.56 17.49
N THR A 140 14.05 14.85 16.19
CA THR A 140 12.94 14.62 15.25
C THR A 140 13.46 14.01 13.97
N GLU A 141 12.73 13.03 13.45
CA GLU A 141 12.97 12.41 12.16
C GLU A 141 11.69 12.44 11.33
N VAL A 142 11.78 12.91 10.08
CA VAL A 142 10.65 12.98 9.16
C VAL A 142 10.78 11.91 8.09
N GLN A 143 9.71 11.17 7.89
CA GLN A 143 9.62 10.16 6.84
C GLN A 143 8.39 10.44 5.98
N ARG A 144 8.56 10.35 4.66
CA ARG A 144 7.52 10.67 3.67
C ARG A 144 7.25 9.46 2.78
N TRP A 145 5.98 9.26 2.45
CA TRP A 145 5.53 8.26 1.49
C TRP A 145 4.54 8.88 0.53
N THR A 146 4.94 8.96 -0.73
CA THR A 146 4.06 9.26 -1.87
C THR A 146 3.37 7.97 -2.32
N ALA A 147 2.10 8.06 -2.68
CA ALA A 147 1.24 6.94 -3.03
C ALA A 147 1.27 5.82 -1.96
N ALA A 148 1.17 6.21 -0.67
CA ALA A 148 1.40 5.31 0.46
C ALA A 148 0.25 4.32 0.69
N LEU A 149 -0.99 4.82 0.61
CA LEU A 149 -2.17 4.07 1.02
C LEU A 149 -3.22 4.10 -0.11
N PRO A 150 -3.50 2.97 -0.78
CA PRO A 150 -4.57 2.90 -1.74
C PRO A 150 -5.92 3.14 -1.06
N GLN A 151 -6.81 3.82 -1.76
CA GLN A 151 -8.13 4.21 -1.28
C GLN A 151 -9.19 3.35 -1.94
N TYR A 152 -9.88 2.56 -1.12
CA TYR A 152 -10.91 1.64 -1.60
C TYR A 152 -12.24 2.37 -1.64
N ALA A 153 -12.56 2.92 -2.81
CA ALA A 153 -13.86 3.52 -3.06
C ALA A 153 -14.96 2.43 -3.18
N PRO A 154 -16.25 2.80 -3.09
CA PRO A 154 -17.33 1.87 -3.41
C PRO A 154 -17.12 1.22 -4.79
N GLY A 155 -17.29 -0.10 -4.88
CA GLY A 155 -17.03 -0.88 -6.10
C GLY A 155 -15.61 -1.45 -6.22
N HIS A 156 -14.71 -1.18 -5.25
CA HIS A 156 -13.31 -1.61 -5.32
C HIS A 156 -13.14 -3.14 -5.37
N LEU A 157 -13.91 -3.88 -4.58
CA LEU A 157 -13.79 -5.35 -4.52
C LEU A 157 -14.30 -6.00 -5.81
N GLU A 158 -15.37 -5.46 -6.38
CA GLU A 158 -15.88 -5.87 -7.69
C GLU A 158 -14.85 -5.58 -8.79
N ALA A 159 -14.24 -4.39 -8.77
CA ALA A 159 -13.17 -4.03 -9.71
C ALA A 159 -11.95 -4.96 -9.60
N ALA A 160 -11.57 -5.37 -8.39
CA ALA A 160 -10.50 -6.32 -8.14
C ALA A 160 -10.85 -7.74 -8.64
N ALA A 161 -12.10 -8.18 -8.46
CA ALA A 161 -12.58 -9.47 -8.97
C ALA A 161 -12.64 -9.49 -10.51
N ASP A 162 -13.07 -8.40 -11.13
CA ASP A 162 -13.04 -8.23 -12.59
C ASP A 162 -11.62 -8.30 -13.13
N LEU A 163 -10.66 -7.64 -12.47
CA LEU A 163 -9.25 -7.70 -12.82
C LEU A 163 -8.74 -9.14 -12.80
N ASP A 164 -9.11 -9.91 -11.78
CA ASP A 164 -8.77 -11.32 -11.68
C ASP A 164 -9.38 -12.17 -12.79
N ALA A 165 -10.63 -11.90 -13.17
CA ALA A 165 -11.30 -12.61 -14.25
C ALA A 165 -10.62 -12.32 -15.60
N VAL A 166 -10.33 -11.05 -15.89
CA VAL A 166 -9.66 -10.61 -17.13
C VAL A 166 -8.27 -11.23 -17.22
N LEU A 167 -7.46 -11.12 -16.15
CA LEU A 167 -6.08 -11.60 -16.16
C LEU A 167 -5.97 -13.13 -16.01
N GLY A 168 -7.00 -13.80 -15.50
CA GLY A 168 -7.07 -15.26 -15.47
C GLY A 168 -7.04 -15.89 -16.86
N SER A 169 -7.35 -15.13 -17.91
CA SER A 169 -7.21 -15.56 -19.31
C SER A 169 -5.76 -15.53 -19.83
N VAL A 170 -4.84 -14.85 -19.13
CA VAL A 170 -3.44 -14.69 -19.51
C VAL A 170 -2.58 -15.72 -18.77
N PRO A 171 -2.07 -16.77 -19.45
CA PRO A 171 -1.30 -17.81 -18.78
C PRO A 171 -0.02 -17.26 -18.15
N GLY A 172 0.27 -17.69 -16.92
CA GLY A 172 1.50 -17.32 -16.22
C GLY A 172 1.47 -15.93 -15.57
N LEU A 173 0.30 -15.28 -15.49
CA LEU A 173 0.14 -13.98 -14.85
C LEU A 173 -0.82 -14.03 -13.66
N ALA A 174 -0.46 -13.34 -12.57
CA ALA A 174 -1.31 -13.12 -11.41
C ALA A 174 -0.93 -11.82 -10.70
N LEU A 175 -1.90 -11.14 -10.10
CA LEU A 175 -1.68 -9.90 -9.34
C LEU A 175 -1.59 -10.15 -7.84
N ALA A 176 -0.67 -9.45 -7.19
CA ALA A 176 -0.58 -9.32 -5.75
C ALA A 176 -0.21 -7.88 -5.35
N GLY A 177 -0.65 -7.45 -4.18
CA GLY A 177 -0.35 -6.10 -3.68
C GLY A 177 -1.47 -5.54 -2.82
N SER A 178 -1.21 -4.36 -2.25
CA SER A 178 -2.09 -3.67 -1.32
C SER A 178 -3.25 -2.93 -1.97
N ALA A 179 -3.29 -2.85 -3.31
CA ALA A 179 -4.37 -2.20 -4.07
C ALA A 179 -5.51 -3.17 -4.43
N LEU A 180 -5.48 -4.40 -3.92
CA LEU A 180 -6.41 -5.46 -4.28
C LEU A 180 -7.32 -5.75 -3.06
N ASP A 181 -7.07 -6.87 -2.38
CA ASP A 181 -8.00 -7.44 -1.39
C ASP A 181 -7.77 -6.92 0.04
N GLY A 182 -6.77 -6.07 0.25
CA GLY A 182 -6.55 -5.38 1.52
C GLY A 182 -5.21 -4.66 1.61
N VAL A 183 -5.20 -3.54 2.33
CA VAL A 183 -4.00 -2.70 2.50
C VAL A 183 -2.99 -3.30 3.48
N GLY A 184 -3.48 -4.03 4.48
CA GLY A 184 -2.65 -4.57 5.56
C GLY A 184 -1.70 -5.68 5.10
N ILE A 185 -0.51 -5.74 5.72
CA ILE A 185 0.51 -6.77 5.45
C ILE A 185 -0.07 -8.20 5.41
N PRO A 186 -0.94 -8.64 6.35
CA PRO A 186 -1.53 -9.98 6.28
C PRO A 186 -2.37 -10.23 5.02
N ALA A 187 -3.13 -9.22 4.57
CA ALA A 187 -3.93 -9.33 3.35
C ALA A 187 -3.04 -9.43 2.11
N CYS A 188 -1.98 -8.61 2.03
CA CYS A 188 -0.98 -8.70 0.97
C CYS A 188 -0.32 -10.09 0.92
N ILE A 189 0.04 -10.67 2.07
CA ILE A 189 0.64 -12.01 2.16
C ILE A 189 -0.35 -13.08 1.70
N ALA A 190 -1.59 -13.04 2.20
CA ALA A 190 -2.64 -13.99 1.82
C ALA A 190 -2.91 -13.96 0.32
N ARG A 191 -2.97 -12.75 -0.25
CA ARG A 191 -3.13 -12.52 -1.67
C ARG A 191 -1.96 -13.07 -2.49
N ALA A 192 -0.72 -12.77 -2.09
CA ALA A 192 0.47 -13.26 -2.78
C ALA A 192 0.53 -14.80 -2.78
N ARG A 193 0.20 -15.46 -1.65
CA ARG A 193 0.12 -16.92 -1.57
C ARG A 193 -0.92 -17.49 -2.53
N THR A 194 -2.08 -16.86 -2.63
CA THR A 194 -3.14 -17.25 -3.58
C THR A 194 -2.68 -17.10 -5.03
N ALA A 195 -2.02 -15.98 -5.36
CA ALA A 195 -1.47 -15.73 -6.69
C ALA A 195 -0.43 -16.79 -7.09
N VAL A 196 0.52 -17.10 -6.20
CA VAL A 196 1.52 -18.15 -6.43
C VAL A 196 0.85 -19.52 -6.60
N GLY A 197 -0.14 -19.85 -5.78
CA GLY A 197 -0.89 -21.12 -5.90
C GLY A 197 -1.58 -21.28 -7.26
N ARG A 198 -2.11 -20.19 -7.84
CA ARG A 198 -2.68 -20.18 -9.20
C ARG A 198 -1.62 -20.43 -10.26
N LEU A 199 -0.46 -19.77 -10.15
CA LEU A 199 0.64 -19.90 -11.11
C LEU A 199 1.29 -21.28 -11.12
N LEU A 200 1.35 -21.94 -9.96
CA LEU A 200 1.96 -23.27 -9.83
C LEU A 200 1.00 -24.42 -10.19
N ARG A 201 -0.30 -24.14 -10.41
CA ARG A 201 -1.25 -25.17 -10.80
C ARG A 201 -0.93 -25.63 -12.22
N PRO A 202 -0.69 -26.93 -12.47
CA PRO A 202 -0.46 -27.43 -13.81
C PRO A 202 -1.60 -27.00 -14.73
N ALA A 203 -1.28 -26.47 -15.91
CA ALA A 203 -2.27 -26.28 -16.95
C ALA A 203 -2.91 -27.65 -17.21
N ARG A 204 -4.22 -27.77 -17.02
CA ARG A 204 -4.91 -29.03 -17.35
C ARG A 204 -4.71 -29.25 -18.85
N SER A 205 -3.92 -30.26 -19.21
CA SER A 205 -3.82 -30.71 -20.59
C SER A 205 -5.19 -31.22 -21.01
N THR A 206 -5.93 -30.43 -21.78
CA THR A 206 -7.07 -30.94 -22.53
C THR A 206 -6.50 -31.69 -23.74
N SER A 207 -6.12 -32.95 -23.54
CA SER A 207 -5.91 -33.85 -24.67
C SER A 207 -7.29 -34.19 -25.24
N PRO A 208 -7.56 -33.93 -26.53
CA PRO A 208 -8.78 -34.43 -27.15
C PRO A 208 -8.70 -35.96 -27.17
N HIS A 209 -9.67 -36.61 -26.55
CA HIS A 209 -9.84 -38.06 -26.62
C HIS A 209 -10.25 -38.38 -28.07
N VAL A 210 -9.29 -38.79 -28.91
CA VAL A 210 -9.61 -39.35 -30.23
C VAL A 210 -10.00 -40.80 -29.99
N GLU A 211 -11.30 -41.08 -30.07
CA GLU A 211 -11.83 -42.44 -30.09
C GLU A 211 -11.44 -43.09 -31.42
N HIS A 212 -10.42 -43.95 -31.41
CA HIS A 212 -10.09 -44.79 -32.55
C HIS A 212 -11.15 -45.90 -32.66
N HIS A 213 -12.12 -45.69 -33.53
CA HIS A 213 -13.04 -46.73 -33.97
C HIS A 213 -12.26 -47.70 -34.87
N GLN A 214 -11.90 -48.89 -34.35
CA GLN A 214 -11.40 -49.97 -35.19
C GLN A 214 -12.55 -50.63 -35.96
N PRO A 215 -12.45 -50.81 -37.29
CA PRO A 215 -13.41 -51.60 -38.03
C PRO A 215 -13.22 -53.09 -37.70
N LYS A 216 -14.33 -53.80 -37.51
CA LYS A 216 -14.36 -55.26 -37.35
C LYS A 216 -14.12 -55.93 -38.71
N GLU A 217 -13.14 -56.81 -38.77
CA GLU A 217 -13.10 -57.93 -39.72
C GLU A 217 -13.49 -59.23 -39.00
#